data_AF-A0A7X0VAH9-F1
#
_entry.id   AF-A0A7X0VAH9-F1
#
_cell.length_a   1.000
_cell.length_b   1.000
_cell.length_c   1.000
_cell.angle_alpha   90.00
_cell.angle_beta   90.00
_cell.angle_gamma   90.00
#
_symmetry.space_group_name_H-M   'P 1'
#
loop_
_entity.id
_entity.type
_entity.pdbx_description
1 polymer ?
#
loop_
_entity_poly.entity_id
_entity_poly.type
_entity_poly.pdbx_seq_one_letter_code
_entity_poly.pdbx_strand_id
1 'polypeptide(L)'
;MAETRVRDLDGRLRQVRDIIEVLLGTAMRIGEVLALRPCDIQELPSGMVATVNGTVVQRKGSGTERLDRPKTAASIRTIPVPEFAAVVLRRRLATVRDPHGTVFANRTGRPLSPYNVRRTSGSSSS
;
A
#
# COMPACT_ATOMS: atom_id res chain seq x y z
N MET A 1 14.65 12.68 23.06
CA MET A 1 13.62 13.25 22.13
C MET A 1 14.07 13.31 20.67
N ALA A 2 15.37 13.50 20.36
CA ALA A 2 15.86 13.44 18.97
C ALA A 2 15.81 12.02 18.36
N GLU A 3 16.11 11.00 19.15
CA GLU A 3 16.18 9.59 18.69
C GLU A 3 14.84 9.02 18.21
N THR A 4 13.73 9.40 18.85
CA THR A 4 12.38 9.00 18.42
C THR A 4 12.00 9.61 17.07
N ARG A 5 12.47 10.84 16.78
CA ARG A 5 12.21 11.51 15.49
C ARG A 5 12.99 10.86 14.34
N VAL A 6 14.23 10.44 14.58
CA VAL A 6 15.06 9.76 13.56
C VAL A 6 14.47 8.40 13.18
N ARG A 7 14.06 7.58 14.18
CA ARG A 7 13.42 6.28 13.92
C ARG A 7 12.09 6.40 13.14
N ASP A 8 11.33 7.47 13.37
CA ASP A 8 10.08 7.74 12.62
C ASP A 8 10.36 8.09 11.15
N LEU A 9 11.42 8.85 10.87
CA LEU A 9 11.84 9.18 9.50
C LEU A 9 12.32 7.94 8.73
N ASP A 10 13.13 7.09 9.36
CA ASP A 10 13.61 5.84 8.76
C ASP A 10 12.44 4.89 8.44
N GLY A 11 11.45 4.83 9.33
CA GLY A 11 10.22 4.06 9.10
C GLY A 11 9.40 4.57 7.93
N ARG A 12 9.26 5.90 7.79
CA ARG A 12 8.55 6.54 6.67
C ARG A 12 9.26 6.35 5.34
N LEU A 13 10.57 6.55 5.29
CA LEU A 13 11.37 6.34 4.07
C LEU A 13 11.31 4.89 3.60
N ARG A 14 11.41 3.93 4.54
CA ARG A 14 11.22 2.50 4.24
C ARG A 14 9.84 2.23 3.67
N GLN A 15 8.79 2.80 4.26
CA GLN A 15 7.42 2.63 3.78
C GLN A 15 7.21 3.20 2.37
N VAL A 16 7.78 4.37 2.05
CA VAL A 16 7.71 4.94 0.70
C VAL A 16 8.46 4.07 -0.30
N ARG A 17 9.65 3.59 0.05
CA ARG A 17 10.43 2.67 -0.78
C ARG A 17 9.65 1.39 -1.11
N ASP A 18 9.04 0.78 -0.10
CA ASP A 18 8.23 -0.44 -0.27
C ASP A 18 7.06 -0.22 -1.26
N ILE A 19 6.41 0.94 -1.17
CA ILE A 19 5.32 1.29 -2.08
C ILE A 19 5.86 1.44 -3.51
N ILE A 20 7.01 2.09 -3.69
CA ILE A 20 7.65 2.27 -5.01
C ILE A 20 8.05 0.92 -5.62
N GLU A 21 8.63 0.01 -4.84
CA GLU A 21 9.02 -1.32 -5.34
C GLU A 21 7.79 -2.11 -5.83
N VAL A 22 6.67 -2.08 -5.08
CA VAL A 22 5.43 -2.72 -5.54
C VAL A 22 4.82 -2.03 -6.76
N LEU A 23 4.88 -0.69 -6.83
CA LEU A 23 4.42 0.06 -8.01
C LEU A 23 5.19 -0.31 -9.27
N LEU A 24 6.52 -0.37 -9.17
CA LEU A 24 7.40 -0.74 -10.29
C LEU A 24 7.17 -2.18 -10.74
N GLY A 25 6.95 -3.10 -9.80
CA GLY A 25 6.75 -4.52 -10.13
C GLY A 25 5.38 -4.83 -10.74
N THR A 26 4.34 -4.11 -10.35
CA THR A 26 2.95 -4.49 -10.68
C THR A 26 2.27 -3.56 -11.68
N ALA A 27 2.86 -2.39 -11.98
CA ALA A 27 2.25 -1.33 -12.78
C ALA A 27 0.84 -0.90 -12.30
N MET A 28 0.50 -1.20 -11.04
CA MET A 28 -0.74 -0.75 -10.42
C MET A 28 -0.71 0.76 -10.21
N ARG A 29 -1.89 1.38 -10.17
CA ARG A 29 -1.99 2.78 -9.72
C ARG A 29 -1.69 2.85 -8.22
N ILE A 30 -1.18 3.98 -7.74
CA ILE A 30 -0.90 4.19 -6.31
C ILE A 30 -2.11 3.90 -5.42
N GLY A 31 -3.31 4.32 -5.82
CA GLY A 31 -4.53 4.01 -5.07
C GLY A 31 -4.84 2.51 -5.00
N GLU A 32 -4.51 1.74 -6.04
CA GLU A 32 -4.70 0.28 -6.09
C GLU A 32 -3.68 -0.42 -5.16
N VAL A 33 -2.40 -0.03 -5.20
CA VAL A 33 -1.37 -0.56 -4.29
C VAL A 33 -1.72 -0.28 -2.82
N LEU A 34 -2.13 0.95 -2.53
CA LEU A 34 -2.53 1.33 -1.17
C LEU A 34 -3.82 0.64 -0.71
N ALA A 35 -4.61 0.09 -1.64
CA ALA A 35 -5.83 -0.66 -1.34
C ALA A 35 -5.62 -2.17 -1.17
N LEU A 36 -4.42 -2.70 -1.46
CA LEU A 36 -4.14 -4.13 -1.29
C LEU A 36 -4.34 -4.55 0.16
N ARG A 37 -5.04 -5.66 0.36
CA ARG A 37 -5.23 -6.34 1.64
C ARG A 37 -4.60 -7.73 1.60
N PRO A 38 -4.36 -8.38 2.75
CA PRO A 38 -3.93 -9.77 2.79
C PRO A 38 -4.79 -10.72 1.94
N CYS A 39 -6.12 -10.57 1.98
CA CYS A 39 -7.03 -11.39 1.18
C CYS A 39 -6.94 -11.16 -0.33
N ASP A 40 -6.29 -10.08 -0.76
CA ASP A 40 -6.12 -9.73 -2.17
C ASP A 40 -4.82 -10.32 -2.74
N ILE A 41 -3.98 -10.98 -1.93
CA ILE A 41 -2.67 -11.53 -2.32
C ILE A 41 -2.65 -13.03 -2.13
N GLN A 42 -2.18 -13.75 -3.16
CA GLN A 42 -2.06 -15.20 -3.16
C GLN A 42 -0.62 -15.59 -3.49
N GLU A 43 -0.04 -16.46 -2.67
CA GLU A 43 1.24 -17.11 -2.97
C GLU A 43 0.91 -18.45 -3.66
N LEU A 44 1.27 -18.57 -4.93
CA LEU A 44 1.08 -19.79 -5.72
C LEU A 44 2.44 -20.47 -5.96
N PRO A 45 2.48 -21.76 -6.31
CA PRO A 45 3.74 -22.43 -6.70
C PRO A 45 4.46 -21.75 -7.88
N SER A 46 3.73 -21.06 -8.75
CA SER A 46 4.25 -20.30 -9.89
C SER A 46 4.68 -18.86 -9.56
N GLY A 47 4.59 -18.46 -8.29
CA GLY A 47 4.90 -17.11 -7.82
C GLY A 47 3.70 -16.37 -7.23
N MET A 48 3.97 -15.19 -6.67
CA MET A 48 2.95 -14.36 -6.02
C MET A 48 2.06 -13.65 -7.04
N VAL A 49 0.79 -13.52 -6.69
CA VAL A 49 -0.24 -12.91 -7.50
C VAL A 49 -1.08 -11.96 -6.64
N ALA A 50 -1.43 -10.80 -7.18
CA ALA A 50 -2.27 -9.81 -6.51
C ALA A 50 -3.53 -9.48 -7.31
N THR A 51 -4.68 -9.52 -6.65
CA THR A 51 -5.99 -9.19 -7.21
C THR A 51 -6.33 -7.73 -6.95
N VAL A 52 -6.58 -6.97 -8.02
CA VAL A 52 -6.97 -5.55 -7.92
C VAL A 52 -8.48 -5.45 -7.82
N ASN A 53 -9.01 -5.23 -6.60
CA ASN A 53 -10.46 -5.09 -6.34
C ASN A 53 -10.84 -3.82 -5.57
N GLY A 54 -9.88 -2.93 -5.29
CA GLY A 54 -10.11 -1.70 -4.53
C GLY A 54 -9.21 -0.57 -4.97
N THR A 55 -9.55 0.64 -4.54
CA THR A 55 -8.68 1.82 -4.68
C THR A 55 -8.81 2.70 -3.45
N VAL A 56 -7.68 3.15 -2.92
CA VAL A 56 -7.64 4.21 -1.93
C VAL A 56 -7.75 5.54 -2.65
N VAL A 57 -8.66 6.37 -2.18
CA VAL A 57 -8.84 7.75 -2.64
C VAL A 57 -8.78 8.69 -1.45
N GLN A 58 -8.40 9.93 -1.73
CA GLN A 58 -8.54 11.01 -0.77
C GLN A 58 -9.66 11.93 -1.26
N ARG A 59 -10.71 12.09 -0.45
CA ARG A 59 -11.82 12.99 -0.74
C ARG A 59 -11.70 14.25 0.10
N LYS A 60 -11.85 15.42 -0.52
CA LYS A 60 -11.83 16.71 0.18
C LYS A 60 -12.95 16.71 1.23
N GLY A 61 -12.61 16.95 2.49
CA GLY A 61 -13.57 16.96 3.61
C GLY A 61 -13.88 15.60 4.25
N SER A 62 -13.62 14.47 3.58
CA SER A 62 -13.96 13.12 4.09
C SER A 62 -12.74 12.25 4.44
N GLY A 63 -11.53 12.71 4.13
CA GLY A 63 -10.29 12.01 4.47
C GLY A 63 -9.89 10.94 3.46
N THR A 64 -9.11 9.96 3.94
CA THR A 64 -8.61 8.84 3.11
C THR A 64 -9.52 7.64 3.30
N GLU A 65 -10.03 7.11 2.20
CA GLU A 65 -11.00 6.02 2.19
C GLU A 65 -10.56 4.97 1.18
N ARG A 66 -10.68 3.69 1.57
CA ARG A 66 -10.57 2.57 0.63
C ARG A 66 -11.96 2.32 0.06
N LEU A 67 -12.11 2.54 -1.23
CA LEU A 67 -13.31 2.17 -1.96
C LEU A 67 -13.12 0.76 -2.50
N ASP A 68 -14.06 -0.12 -2.21
CA ASP A 68 -14.24 -1.31 -3.04
C ASP A 68 -14.55 -0.82 -4.45
N ARG A 69 -13.87 -1.39 -5.46
CA ARG A 69 -14.24 -1.16 -6.85
C ARG A 69 -15.34 -2.14 -7.21
N PRO A 70 -16.60 -1.67 -7.33
CA PRO A 70 -17.44 -2.24 -8.37
C PRO A 70 -18.08 -1.15 -9.25
N LYS A 71 -18.01 -1.37 -10.56
CA LYS A 71 -19.10 -0.98 -11.47
C LYS A 71 -19.45 -2.13 -12.42
N THR A 72 -18.48 -2.99 -12.74
CA THR A 72 -18.66 -4.30 -13.37
C THR A 72 -17.51 -5.24 -12.97
N ALA A 73 -17.72 -6.56 -13.02
CA ALA A 73 -16.70 -7.58 -12.75
C ALA A 73 -15.45 -7.45 -13.65
N ALA A 74 -15.59 -6.78 -14.80
CA ALA A 74 -14.55 -6.58 -15.81
C ALA A 74 -13.36 -5.72 -15.32
N SER A 75 -13.46 -5.00 -14.19
CA SER A 75 -12.34 -4.23 -13.64
C SER A 75 -11.50 -4.98 -12.61
N ILE A 76 -11.93 -6.18 -12.18
CA ILE A 76 -11.15 -7.05 -11.32
C ILE A 76 -10.15 -7.78 -12.21
N ARG A 77 -8.87 -7.52 -11.97
CA ARG A 77 -7.78 -8.16 -12.68
C ARG A 77 -6.76 -8.70 -11.71
N THR A 78 -6.08 -9.73 -12.17
CA THR A 78 -5.07 -10.44 -11.43
C THR A 78 -3.72 -10.11 -12.04
N ILE A 79 -2.78 -9.63 -11.23
CA ILE A 79 -1.47 -9.16 -11.67
C ILE A 79 -0.40 -10.08 -11.09
N PRO A 80 0.45 -10.71 -11.92
CA PRO A 80 1.61 -11.42 -11.41
C PRO A 80 2.56 -10.43 -10.71
N VAL A 81 3.03 -10.79 -9.52
CA VAL A 81 3.95 -9.96 -8.74
C VAL A 81 5.37 -10.48 -8.96
N PRO A 82 6.27 -9.70 -9.57
CA PRO A 82 7.67 -10.07 -9.68
C PRO A 82 8.30 -10.28 -8.31
N GLU A 83 9.28 -11.20 -8.23
CA GLU A 83 9.82 -11.66 -6.94
C GLU A 83 10.35 -10.54 -6.05
N PHE A 84 10.97 -9.49 -6.63
CA PHE A 84 11.45 -8.35 -5.84
C PHE A 84 10.31 -7.62 -5.11
N ALA A 85 9.14 -7.47 -5.75
CA ALA A 85 7.96 -6.89 -5.12
C ALA A 85 7.28 -7.90 -4.17
N ALA A 86 7.35 -9.20 -4.46
CA ALA A 86 6.84 -10.25 -3.60
C ALA A 86 7.57 -10.28 -2.25
N VAL A 87 8.91 -10.13 -2.25
CA VAL A 87 9.71 -10.01 -1.02
C VAL A 87 9.22 -8.87 -0.13
N VAL A 88 8.90 -7.71 -0.72
CA VAL A 88 8.33 -6.57 0.01
C VAL A 88 6.97 -6.93 0.59
N LEU A 89 6.08 -7.50 -0.22
CA LEU A 89 4.73 -7.86 0.21
C LEU A 89 4.76 -8.91 1.33
N ARG A 90 5.59 -9.97 1.24
CA ARG A 90 5.75 -10.97 2.30
C ARG A 90 6.15 -10.33 3.63
N ARG A 91 7.16 -9.44 3.60
CA ARG A 91 7.61 -8.71 4.80
C ARG A 91 6.50 -7.86 5.40
N ARG A 92 5.70 -7.20 4.56
CA ARG A 92 4.60 -6.34 5.02
C ARG A 92 3.44 -7.17 5.57
N LEU A 93 3.04 -8.24 4.87
CA LEU A 93 1.98 -9.16 5.28
C LEU A 93 2.25 -9.78 6.66
N ALA A 94 3.51 -10.13 6.96
CA ALA A 94 3.90 -10.62 8.28
C ALA A 94 3.63 -9.63 9.44
N THR A 95 3.41 -8.35 9.14
CA THR A 95 3.11 -7.31 10.14
C THR A 95 1.64 -6.93 10.22
N VAL A 96 0.82 -7.36 9.26
CA VAL A 96 -0.61 -7.04 9.20
C VAL A 96 -1.37 -7.97 10.15
N ARG A 97 -2.13 -7.40 11.09
CA ARG A 97 -2.95 -8.16 12.04
C ARG A 97 -4.39 -8.36 11.60
N ASP A 98 -4.92 -7.41 10.83
CA ASP A 98 -6.29 -7.43 10.32
C ASP A 98 -6.31 -7.95 8.88
N PRO A 99 -6.94 -9.11 8.60
CA PRO A 99 -7.08 -9.66 7.25
C PRO A 99 -7.79 -8.71 6.27
N HIS A 100 -8.63 -7.81 6.76
CA HIS A 100 -9.34 -6.80 5.97
C HIS A 100 -8.63 -5.44 5.93
N GLY A 101 -7.57 -5.29 6.72
CA GLY A 101 -6.73 -4.09 6.75
C GLY A 101 -5.84 -4.00 5.51
N THR A 102 -5.50 -2.77 5.11
CA THR A 102 -4.58 -2.56 3.98
C THR A 102 -3.15 -2.93 4.37
N VAL A 103 -2.43 -3.57 3.46
CA VAL A 103 -0.99 -3.92 3.58
C VAL A 103 -0.14 -2.67 3.88
N PHE A 104 -0.53 -1.53 3.29
CA PHE A 104 0.09 -0.23 3.51
C PHE A 104 -0.80 0.65 4.40
N ALA A 105 -0.80 0.37 5.70
CA ALA A 105 -1.50 1.17 6.70
C ALA A 105 -0.56 2.08 7.49
N ASN A 106 -1.13 3.12 8.11
CA ASN A 106 -0.47 3.89 9.16
C ASN A 106 -0.51 3.12 10.50
N ARG A 107 0.12 3.66 11.56
CA ARG A 107 0.15 3.03 12.89
C ARG A 107 -1.24 2.80 13.52
N THR A 108 -2.26 3.50 13.05
CA THR A 108 -3.64 3.35 13.52
C THR A 108 -4.47 2.42 12.63
N GLY A 109 -3.83 1.66 11.73
CA GLY A 109 -4.50 0.70 10.83
C GLY A 109 -5.27 1.34 9.67
N ARG A 110 -5.21 2.66 9.51
CA ARG A 110 -5.90 3.36 8.41
C ARG A 110 -5.05 3.34 7.13
N PRO A 111 -5.68 3.27 5.94
CA PRO A 111 -4.95 3.36 4.68
C PRO A 111 -4.12 4.63 4.60
N LEU A 112 -2.91 4.53 4.05
CA LEU A 112 -2.09 5.72 3.81
C LEU A 112 -2.77 6.62 2.78
N SER A 113 -2.72 7.93 3.00
CA SER A 113 -3.13 8.89 1.98
C SER A 113 -2.16 8.84 0.79
N PRO A 114 -2.65 8.77 -0.46
CA PRO A 114 -1.81 8.93 -1.66
C PRO A 114 -0.99 10.23 -1.64
N TYR A 115 -1.50 11.27 -0.97
CA TYR A 115 -0.83 12.56 -0.84
C TYR A 115 0.39 12.53 0.11
N ASN A 116 0.41 11.61 1.09
CA ASN A 116 1.56 11.45 1.99
C ASN A 116 2.74 10.72 1.33
N VAL A 117 2.50 9.97 0.25
CA VAL A 117 3.56 9.32 -0.54
C VAL A 117 4.26 10.33 -1.47
N ARG A 118 3.56 11.40 -1.87
CA ARG A 118 4.13 12.49 -2.70
C ARG A 118 4.94 13.52 -1.92
N ARG A 119 4.82 13.58 -0.58
CA ARG A 119 5.40 14.65 0.24
C ARG A 119 6.71 14.30 0.95
N THR A 120 7.42 13.25 0.52
CA THR A 120 8.79 12.98 0.99
C THR A 120 9.86 13.83 0.30
N SER A 121 9.44 14.75 -0.56
CA SER A 121 10.26 15.86 -1.06
C SER A 121 9.72 17.17 -0.49
N GLY A 122 10.33 17.65 0.60
CA GLY A 122 10.25 19.02 1.09
C GLY A 122 8.86 19.59 1.38
N SER A 123 8.45 19.60 2.64
CA SER A 123 7.75 20.78 3.21
C SER A 123 7.82 20.70 4.73
N SER A 124 8.79 21.42 5.26
CA SER A 124 8.79 21.95 6.62
C SER A 124 7.44 22.56 6.95
N SER A 125 7.03 22.35 8.20
CA SER A 125 5.88 22.94 8.84
C SER A 125 5.83 24.46 8.70
N SER A 126 4.61 24.99 8.71
CA SER A 126 4.24 26.14 9.53
C SER A 126 2.89 25.83 10.16
#